data_AF-A0A931DAA5-F1
#
_entry.id   AF-A0A931DAA5-F1
#
_cell.length_a   1.000
_cell.length_b   1.000
_cell.length_c   1.000
_cell.angle_alpha   90.00
_cell.angle_beta   90.00
_cell.angle_gamma   90.00
#
_symmetry.space_group_name_H-M   'P 1'
#
loop_
_entity.id
_entity.type
_entity.pdbx_description
1 polymer ?
#
loop_
_entity_poly.entity_id
_entity_poly.type
_entity_poly.pdbx_seq_one_letter_code
_entity_poly.pdbx_strand_id
1 'polypeptide(L)' 'MGTHAQEPEHETSLERAMDMAEGNAKEAKRLLDKARAYYEAGEIDRERLTQLERLYDVALQDQQRAAHDV' A
#
# COMPACT_ATOMS: atom_id res chain seq x y z
N MET A 1 14.26 26.75 31.01
CA MET A 1 15.04 25.51 30.76
C MET A 1 14.09 24.33 30.92
N GLY A 2 13.33 24.01 29.87
CA GLY A 2 12.51 22.81 29.82
C GLY A 2 13.03 22.00 28.65
N THR A 3 13.89 21.03 28.94
CA THR A 3 14.41 20.08 27.96
C THR A 3 13.27 19.13 27.59
N HIS A 4 12.54 19.44 26.52
CA HIS A 4 11.71 18.45 25.85
C HIS A 4 12.67 17.47 25.16
N ALA A 5 13.02 16.41 25.88
CA ALA A 5 13.61 15.23 25.28
C ALA A 5 12.53 14.61 24.38
N GLN A 6 12.54 14.99 23.10
CA GLN A 6 11.85 14.27 22.04
C GLN A 6 12.80 13.16 21.59
N GLU A 7 12.34 11.90 21.66
CA GLU A 7 12.78 10.67 20.94
C GLU A 7 12.58 9.46 21.88
N PRO A 8 11.64 8.51 21.57
CA PRO A 8 11.87 7.50 20.52
C PRO A 8 10.61 7.08 19.72
N GLU A 9 9.54 7.88 19.66
CA GLU A 9 8.28 7.45 19.02
C GLU A 9 8.38 7.26 17.49
N HIS A 10 9.44 7.79 16.86
CA HIS A 10 9.63 7.76 15.42
C HIS A 10 10.01 6.36 14.89
N GLU A 11 10.81 5.59 15.62
CA GLU A 11 11.30 4.28 15.16
C GLU A 11 10.15 3.26 15.06
N THR A 12 9.29 3.19 16.08
CA THR A 12 8.05 2.38 16.04
C THR A 12 7.00 2.90 15.07
N SER A 13 7.07 4.17 14.66
CA SER A 13 6.13 4.75 13.70
C SER A 13 6.56 4.49 12.25
N LEU A 14 7.86 4.46 11.97
CA LEU A 14 8.42 4.08 10.68
C LEU A 14 8.22 2.58 10.41
N GLU A 15 8.58 1.71 11.36
CA GLU A 15 8.38 0.25 11.23
C GLU A 15 6.91 -0.08 10.96
N ARG A 16 5.98 0.54 11.70
CA ARG A 16 4.54 0.41 11.45
C ARG A 16 4.12 0.96 10.08
N ALA A 17 4.71 2.06 9.61
CA ALA A 17 4.41 2.60 8.28
C ALA A 17 4.88 1.65 7.17
N MET A 18 6.04 1.00 7.34
CA MET A 18 6.55 0.00 6.43
C MET A 18 5.67 -1.26 6.41
N ASP A 19 5.29 -1.78 7.58
CA ASP A 19 4.39 -2.93 7.70
C ASP A 19 3.03 -2.66 7.06
N MET A 20 2.46 -1.47 7.27
CA MET A 20 1.21 -1.06 6.63
C MET A 20 1.36 -0.94 5.12
N ALA A 21 2.44 -0.35 4.62
CA ALA A 21 2.67 -0.20 3.19
C ALA A 21 2.85 -1.57 2.50
N GLU A 22 3.58 -2.50 3.13
CA GLU A 22 3.71 -3.87 2.64
C GLU A 22 2.36 -4.62 2.66
N GLY A 23 1.59 -4.48 3.75
CA GLY A 23 0.25 -5.05 3.87
C GLY A 23 -0.70 -4.54 2.79
N ASN A 24 -0.69 -3.23 2.53
CA ASN A 24 -1.51 -2.59 1.50
C ASN A 24 -1.14 -3.08 0.10
N ALA A 25 0.15 -3.17 -0.23
CA ALA A 25 0.60 -3.68 -1.53
C ALA A 25 0.16 -5.14 -1.76
N LYS A 26 0.29 -5.99 -0.72
CA LYS A 26 -0.17 -7.39 -0.77
C LYS A 26 -1.67 -7.49 -1.01
N GLU A 27 -2.47 -6.69 -0.31
CA GLU A 27 -3.93 -6.75 -0.45
C GLU A 27 -4.40 -6.17 -1.79
N ALA A 28 -3.82 -5.06 -2.23
CA ALA A 28 -4.10 -4.49 -3.55
C ALA A 28 -3.79 -5.49 -4.68
N LYS A 29 -2.68 -6.25 -4.57
CA LYS A 29 -2.36 -7.33 -5.50
C LYS A 29 -3.44 -8.42 -5.51
N ARG A 30 -3.88 -8.89 -4.35
CA ARG A 30 -4.94 -9.92 -4.24
C ARG A 30 -6.25 -9.44 -4.86
N LEU A 31 -6.61 -8.18 -4.65
CA LEU A 31 -7.79 -7.57 -5.26
C LEU A 31 -7.67 -7.51 -6.78
N LEU A 32 -6.49 -7.12 -7.30
CA LEU A 32 -6.24 -7.09 -8.74
C LEU A 32 -6.30 -8.48 -9.38
N ASP A 33 -5.71 -9.49 -8.74
CA ASP A 33 -5.75 -10.87 -9.23
C ASP A 33 -7.18 -11.40 -9.30
N LYS A 34 -8.01 -11.13 -8.28
CA LYS A 34 -9.45 -11.46 -8.31
C LYS A 34 -10.19 -10.68 -9.39
N ALA A 35 -9.88 -9.40 -9.56
CA ALA A 35 -10.52 -8.56 -10.56
C ALA A 35 -10.22 -9.00 -11.98
N ARG A 36 -9.02 -9.55 -12.25
CA ARG A 36 -8.71 -10.15 -13.55
C ARG A 36 -9.63 -11.35 -13.83
N ALA A 37 -9.83 -12.23 -12.84
CA ALA A 37 -10.75 -13.35 -12.98
C ALA A 37 -12.21 -12.88 -13.19
N TYR A 38 -12.66 -11.85 -12.45
CA TYR A 38 -14.00 -11.29 -12.63
C TYR A 38 -14.18 -10.58 -13.97
N TYR A 39 -13.14 -9.93 -14.49
CA TYR A 39 -13.17 -9.30 -15.81
C TYR A 39 -13.25 -10.36 -16.92
N GLU A 40 -12.48 -11.45 -16.81
CA GLU A 40 -12.57 -12.59 -17.73
C GLU A 40 -13.93 -13.28 -17.69
N ALA A 41 -14.57 -13.33 -16.51
CA ALA A 41 -15.94 -13.82 -16.35
C ALA A 41 -17.03 -12.83 -16.83
N GLY A 42 -16.66 -11.59 -17.17
CA GLY A 42 -17.60 -10.53 -17.56
C GLY A 42 -18.42 -9.96 -16.41
N GLU A 43 -18.02 -10.22 -15.15
CA GLU A 43 -18.70 -9.73 -13.95
C GLU A 43 -18.36 -8.26 -13.61
N ILE A 44 -17.22 -7.77 -14.11
CA ILE A 44 -16.82 -6.37 -14.00
C ILE A 44 -16.38 -5.84 -15.38
N ASP A 45 -16.50 -4.53 -15.56
CA ASP A 45 -16.03 -3.87 -16.77
C ASP A 45 -14.52 -3.55 -16.74
N ARG A 46 -14.01 -3.09 -17.88
CA ARG A 46 -12.61 -2.71 -18.03
C ARG A 46 -12.24 -1.52 -17.14
N GLU A 47 -13.18 -0.60 -16.92
CA GLU A 47 -12.94 0.56 -16.07
C GLU A 47 -12.63 0.13 -14.65
N ARG A 48 -13.41 -0.80 -14.10
CA ARG A 48 -13.23 -1.34 -12.76
C ARG A 48 -11.90 -2.09 -12.61
N LEU A 49 -11.52 -2.88 -13.62
CA LEU A 49 -10.20 -3.52 -13.64
C LEU A 49 -9.09 -2.46 -13.59
N THR A 50 -9.18 -1.41 -14.41
CA THR A 50 -8.18 -0.34 -14.46
C THR A 50 -8.12 0.51 -13.20
N GLN A 51 -9.24 0.68 -12.48
CA GLN A 51 -9.21 1.29 -11.14
C GLN A 51 -8.38 0.47 -10.15
N LEU A 52 -8.48 -0.86 -10.20
CA LEU A 52 -7.72 -1.77 -9.33
C LEU A 52 -6.25 -1.90 -9.74
N GLU A 53 -5.95 -1.81 -11.04
CA GLU A 53 -4.57 -1.68 -11.54
C GLU A 53 -3.91 -0.43 -10.93
N ARG A 54 -4.58 0.74 -11.02
CA ARG A 54 -4.08 1.98 -10.42
C ARG A 54 -3.92 1.92 -8.91
N LEU A 55 -4.84 1.25 -8.21
CA LEU A 55 -4.74 1.06 -6.76
C LEU A 55 -3.47 0.28 -6.39
N TYR A 56 -3.17 -0.79 -7.13
CA TYR A 56 -1.94 -1.56 -6.92
C TYR A 56 -0.69 -0.75 -7.21
N ASP A 57 -0.70 0.05 -8.28
CA ASP A 57 0.44 0.93 -8.61
C ASP A 57 0.72 1.95 -7.50
N VAL A 58 -0.33 2.56 -6.92
CA VAL A 58 -0.18 3.49 -5.80
C VAL A 58 0.38 2.78 -4.57
N ALA A 59 -0.13 1.60 -4.23
CA ALA A 59 0.34 0.83 -3.08
C ALA A 59 1.83 0.41 -3.24
N LEU A 60 2.26 0.07 -4.46
CA LEU A 60 3.67 -0.21 -4.75
C LEU A 60 4.55 1.03 -4.60
N GLN A 61 4.08 2.20 -5.05
CA GLN A 61 4.82 3.45 -4.88
C GLN A 61 4.97 3.80 -3.39
N ASP A 62 3.92 3.63 -2.60
CA ASP A 62 3.97 3.90 -1.16
C ASP A 62 4.91 2.92 -0.44
N GLN A 63 4.91 1.63 -0.81
CA GLN A 63 5.87 0.66 -0.30
C GLN A 63 7.32 1.07 -0.63
N GLN A 64 7.58 1.54 -1.85
CA GLN A 64 8.92 1.99 -2.26
C GLN A 64 9.37 3.23 -1.48
N ARG A 65 8.47 4.20 -1.27
CA ARG A 65 8.77 5.39 -0.45
C ARG A 65 9.09 5.00 0.99
N ALA A 66 8.28 4.14 1.58
CA ALA A 66 8.51 3.65 2.95
C ALA A 66 9.84 2.88 3.09
N ALA A 67 10.30 2.18 2.04
CA ALA A 67 11.58 1.49 2.04
C ALA A 67 12.80 2.41 1.78
N HIS A 68 12.58 3.57 1.15
CA HIS A 68 13.65 4.53 0.83
C HIS A 68 13.82 5.61 1.90
N ASP A 69 12.78 5.89 2.70
CA ASP A 69 12.82 6.85 3.82
C ASP A 69 13.47 6.26 5.10
N VAL A 70 14.26 5.18 4.97
CA VAL A 70 14.97 4.45 6.05
C VAL A 70 16.46 4.75 6.03
#